data_AF-A0A947G320-F1
#
_entry.id   AF-A0A947G320-F1
#
_cell.length_a   1.000
_cell.length_b   1.000
_cell.length_c   1.000
_cell.angle_alpha   90.00
_cell.angle_beta   90.00
_cell.angle_gamma   90.00
#
_symmetry.space_group_name_H-M   'P 1'
#
loop_
_entity.id
_entity.type
_entity.pdbx_description
1 polymer ?
#
loop_
_entity_poly.entity_id
_entity_poly.type
_entity_poly.pdbx_seq_one_letter_code
_entity_poly.pdbx_strand_id
1 'polypeptide(L)'
;MKAARLLIAVSLSLLGCGDDGGGPDPDPDPDPLPVGECGAISTFENGKTPSTTLHVDDGGSDDNGDGSEADPLATLQEAASRATPGTAIVIHEGNYAGDLYIANLQGTEEAPIWIGGAEGEALPVFSGGDFVIQFSGGRYLVVHDLELTGGSAGGLNFDDMGEVDDETFAQHLVLRDLYIHDVGADGNQDCLKLSGLDDFFVTDGRFDDCGGGGSGID
;
A
#
# COMPACT_ATOMS: atom_id res chain seq x y z
N MET A 1 -8.44 -23.22 5.44
CA MET A 1 -9.16 -22.00 5.03
C MET A 1 -8.45 -20.88 5.74
N LYS A 2 -7.62 -20.13 5.00
CA LYS A 2 -6.96 -18.91 5.46
C LYS A 2 -8.02 -17.96 6.05
N ALA A 3 -7.76 -17.41 7.23
CA ALA A 3 -8.69 -16.53 7.92
C ALA A 3 -8.23 -15.09 7.73
N ALA A 4 -8.64 -14.49 6.61
CA ALA A 4 -8.31 -13.10 6.31
C ALA A 4 -8.84 -12.17 7.39
N ARG A 5 -7.92 -11.53 8.13
CA ARG A 5 -8.23 -10.38 8.97
C ARG A 5 -8.12 -9.13 8.11
N LEU A 6 -9.25 -8.76 7.50
CA LEU A 6 -9.42 -7.49 6.82
C LEU A 6 -9.72 -6.40 7.85
N LEU A 7 -8.76 -5.51 8.12
CA LEU A 7 -9.03 -4.25 8.81
C LEU A 7 -8.96 -3.12 7.77
N ILE A 8 -10.11 -2.78 7.19
CA ILE A 8 -10.27 -1.54 6.42
C ILE A 8 -10.59 -0.44 7.42
N ALA A 9 -9.75 0.59 7.46
CA ALA A 9 -10.10 1.83 8.11
C ALA A 9 -10.09 2.94 7.07
N VAL A 10 -11.29 3.34 6.66
CA VAL A 10 -11.48 4.55 5.88
C VAL A 10 -11.41 5.72 6.85
N SER A 11 -10.35 6.54 6.76
CA SER A 11 -10.32 7.85 7.40
C SER A 11 -11.36 8.73 6.70
N LEU A 12 -12.60 8.71 7.21
CA LEU A 12 -13.62 9.63 6.77
C LEU A 12 -13.26 10.98 7.38
N SER A 13 -12.92 11.97 6.56
CA SER A 13 -12.74 13.35 7.01
C SER A 13 -14.05 13.88 7.60
N LEU A 14 -14.29 13.70 8.89
CA LEU A 14 -15.45 14.31 9.56
C LEU A 14 -15.19 15.81 9.75
N LEU A 15 -15.81 16.59 8.88
CA LEU A 15 -16.19 17.96 9.17
C LEU A 15 -17.15 17.94 10.38
N GLY A 16 -16.62 18.30 11.56
CA GLY A 16 -17.37 18.83 12.70
C GLY A 16 -18.32 17.87 13.42
N CYS A 17 -17.88 17.32 14.55
CA CYS A 17 -18.83 16.92 15.61
C CYS A 17 -19.42 18.20 16.22
N GLY A 18 -20.66 18.50 15.85
CA GLY A 18 -21.49 19.51 16.51
C GLY A 18 -21.86 19.04 17.92
N ASP A 19 -21.71 19.94 18.88
CA ASP A 19 -22.20 19.82 20.25
C ASP A 19 -23.71 20.06 20.26
N ASP A 20 -24.48 18.97 20.16
CA ASP A 20 -25.94 19.02 20.31
C ASP A 20 -26.27 18.88 21.80
N GLY A 21 -26.36 20.03 22.48
CA GLY A 21 -26.72 20.11 23.90
C GLY A 21 -28.04 19.39 24.23
N GLY A 22 -27.94 18.25 24.91
CA GLY A 22 -29.07 17.49 25.44
C GLY A 22 -29.53 18.00 26.81
N GLY A 23 -30.82 18.36 26.92
CA GLY A 23 -31.49 18.59 28.19
C GLY A 23 -31.69 17.31 29.01
N PRO A 24 -32.17 17.40 30.27
CA PRO A 24 -32.14 16.27 31.19
C PRO A 24 -33.28 15.28 30.91
N ASP A 25 -32.95 14.11 30.39
CA ASP A 25 -33.83 12.94 30.39
C ASP A 25 -33.76 12.19 31.73
N PRO A 26 -34.89 11.70 32.28
CA PRO A 26 -34.97 11.12 33.61
C PRO A 26 -34.97 9.58 33.63
N ASP A 27 -34.09 8.93 32.87
CA ASP A 27 -33.84 7.48 33.00
C ASP A 27 -32.33 7.21 32.86
N PRO A 28 -31.69 6.47 33.79
CA PRO A 28 -30.31 6.04 33.59
C PRO A 28 -30.29 4.88 32.60
N ASP A 29 -30.10 5.20 31.32
CA ASP A 29 -29.63 4.21 30.36
C ASP A 29 -28.35 3.56 30.90
N PRO A 30 -28.13 2.25 30.70
CA PRO A 30 -26.85 1.65 30.98
C PRO A 30 -25.80 2.44 30.21
N ASP A 31 -24.76 2.91 30.91
CA ASP A 31 -23.70 3.77 30.38
C ASP A 31 -23.42 3.40 28.91
N PRO A 32 -23.55 4.35 27.96
CA PRO A 32 -23.11 4.07 26.61
C PRO A 32 -21.67 3.57 26.73
N LEU A 33 -21.41 2.40 26.14
CA LEU A 33 -20.05 1.89 26.00
C LEU A 33 -19.18 3.08 25.62
N PRO A 34 -18.06 3.34 26.32
CA PRO A 34 -17.24 4.49 26.04
C PRO A 34 -16.98 4.47 24.54
N VAL A 35 -17.49 5.49 23.84
CA VAL A 35 -17.13 5.74 22.45
C VAL A 35 -15.64 5.95 22.50
N GLY A 36 -14.89 4.88 22.27
CA GLY A 36 -13.44 4.92 22.23
C GLY A 36 -13.09 6.02 21.27
N GLU A 37 -12.15 6.87 21.66
CA GLU A 37 -11.46 7.73 20.72
C GLU A 37 -11.16 6.89 19.47
N CYS A 38 -11.41 7.41 18.27
CA CYS A 38 -10.89 6.79 17.04
C CYS A 38 -9.37 6.72 17.18
N GLY A 39 -8.87 5.66 17.80
CA GLY A 39 -7.46 5.46 18.07
C GLY A 39 -6.75 5.22 16.75
N ALA A 40 -5.53 5.77 16.62
CA ALA A 40 -4.66 5.48 15.50
C ALA A 40 -4.54 3.95 15.33
N ILE A 41 -4.70 3.48 14.09
CA ILE A 41 -4.56 2.06 13.78
C ILE A 41 -3.11 1.69 14.04
N SER A 42 -2.91 0.67 14.88
CA SER A 42 -1.58 0.11 15.05
C SER A 42 -1.38 -1.06 14.09
N THR A 43 -0.34 -0.98 13.26
CA THR A 43 0.10 -1.98 12.30
C THR A 43 1.45 -2.56 12.73
N PHE A 44 1.95 -3.58 12.02
CA PHE A 44 3.26 -4.16 12.33
C PHE A 44 4.40 -3.17 12.11
N GLU A 45 4.25 -2.12 11.30
CA GLU A 45 5.35 -1.21 10.98
C GLU A 45 5.67 -0.24 12.14
N ASN A 46 4.73 -0.03 13.08
CA ASN A 46 4.86 1.02 14.08
C ASN A 46 6.10 0.80 14.97
N GLY A 47 6.89 1.86 15.16
CA GLY A 47 8.10 1.83 15.98
C GLY A 47 9.29 1.12 15.34
N LYS A 48 9.16 0.65 14.09
CA LYS A 48 10.25 0.07 13.31
C LYS A 48 10.84 1.14 12.40
N THR A 49 12.12 1.01 12.10
CA THR A 49 12.85 1.91 11.21
C THR A 49 13.69 1.10 10.23
N PRO A 50 13.84 1.56 8.98
CA PRO A 50 14.73 0.93 8.02
C PRO A 50 16.18 0.85 8.54
N SER A 51 16.89 -0.22 8.19
CA SER A 51 18.31 -0.42 8.47
C SER A 51 19.20 -0.06 7.27
N THR A 52 18.62 -0.06 6.07
CA THR A 52 19.27 0.27 4.79
C THR A 52 18.28 1.05 3.93
N THR A 53 18.80 1.95 3.09
CA THR A 53 18.00 2.71 2.12
C THR A 53 18.54 2.49 0.71
N LEU A 54 17.63 2.31 -0.25
CA LEU A 54 17.90 2.34 -1.68
C LEU A 54 17.08 3.47 -2.30
N HIS A 55 17.72 4.32 -3.10
CA HIS A 55 17.08 5.43 -3.80
C HIS A 55 16.78 5.04 -5.25
N VAL A 56 15.58 5.39 -5.70
CA VAL A 56 15.11 5.25 -7.09
C VAL A 56 14.74 6.65 -7.60
N ASP A 57 15.25 7.00 -8.77
CA ASP A 57 15.02 8.29 -9.43
C ASP A 57 14.88 8.05 -10.95
N ASP A 58 13.99 8.77 -11.64
CA ASP A 58 13.74 8.57 -13.08
C ASP A 58 14.90 9.01 -13.99
N GLY A 59 15.89 9.72 -13.43
CA GLY A 59 17.20 10.01 -14.02
C GLY A 59 18.33 9.07 -13.58
N GLY A 60 18.05 8.07 -12.74
CA GLY A 60 19.02 7.12 -12.20
C GLY A 60 19.57 6.10 -13.21
N SER A 61 20.29 5.09 -12.71
CA SER A 61 20.85 4.02 -13.55
C SER A 61 20.83 2.66 -12.87
N ASP A 62 20.19 1.67 -13.50
CA ASP A 62 20.23 0.29 -12.99
C ASP A 62 21.60 -0.38 -13.25
N ASP A 63 22.31 0.04 -14.31
CA ASP A 63 23.62 -0.50 -14.69
C ASP A 63 24.76 0.06 -13.81
N ASN A 64 24.70 1.34 -13.44
CA ASN A 64 25.80 2.04 -12.77
C ASN A 64 25.43 2.65 -11.42
N GLY A 65 24.14 2.79 -11.12
CA GLY A 65 23.66 3.28 -9.83
C GLY A 65 23.93 2.25 -8.74
N ASP A 66 24.46 2.71 -7.61
CA ASP A 66 24.68 1.89 -6.43
C ASP A 66 23.47 1.89 -5.50
N GLY A 67 22.46 2.73 -5.78
CA GLY A 67 21.25 2.89 -4.99
C GLY A 67 21.41 3.84 -3.81
N SER A 68 22.53 4.55 -3.71
CA SER A 68 22.65 5.71 -2.84
C SER A 68 21.86 6.90 -3.39
N GLU A 69 21.59 7.89 -2.55
CA GLU A 69 20.98 9.16 -2.97
C GLU A 69 21.80 9.89 -4.05
N ALA A 70 23.13 9.71 -4.06
CA ALA A 70 24.01 10.36 -5.03
C ALA A 70 24.04 9.66 -6.39
N ASP A 71 23.88 8.34 -6.41
CA ASP A 71 23.89 7.49 -7.60
C ASP A 71 22.69 6.50 -7.56
N PRO A 72 21.45 7.01 -7.71
CA PRO A 72 20.23 6.22 -7.53
C PRO A 72 20.02 5.19 -8.64
N LEU A 73 19.18 4.19 -8.35
CA LEU A 73 18.68 3.23 -9.33
C LEU A 73 17.63 3.90 -10.22
N ALA A 74 17.45 3.39 -11.44
CA ALA A 74 16.46 3.92 -12.36
C ALA A 74 15.07 3.33 -12.11
N THR A 75 14.98 2.09 -11.62
CA THR A 75 13.71 1.36 -11.52
C THR A 75 13.44 0.78 -10.14
N LEU A 76 12.14 0.70 -9.82
CA LEU A 76 11.66 -0.02 -8.64
C LEU A 76 11.98 -1.51 -8.73
N GLN A 77 11.90 -2.16 -9.90
CA GLN A 77 12.25 -3.58 -10.00
C GLN A 77 13.70 -3.86 -9.62
N GLU A 78 14.63 -3.01 -10.04
CA GLU A 78 16.03 -3.20 -9.68
C GLU A 78 16.27 -2.94 -8.19
N ALA A 79 15.61 -1.93 -7.59
CA ALA A 79 15.69 -1.73 -6.15
C ALA A 79 15.10 -2.91 -5.38
N ALA A 80 13.96 -3.45 -5.81
CA ALA A 80 13.32 -4.62 -5.22
C ALA A 80 14.18 -5.88 -5.35
N SER A 81 14.93 -6.04 -6.44
CA SER A 81 15.84 -7.18 -6.64
C SER A 81 17.03 -7.16 -5.66
N ARG A 82 17.45 -5.96 -5.21
CA ARG A 82 18.54 -5.73 -4.26
C ARG A 82 18.09 -5.66 -2.80
N ALA A 83 16.80 -5.43 -2.56
CA ALA A 83 16.27 -5.23 -1.22
C ALA A 83 16.39 -6.48 -0.34
N THR A 84 16.68 -6.25 0.93
CA THR A 84 16.70 -7.27 2.00
C THR A 84 15.82 -6.81 3.17
N PRO A 85 15.44 -7.68 4.13
CA PRO A 85 14.68 -7.27 5.30
C PRO A 85 15.26 -6.04 6.00
N GLY A 86 14.44 -5.02 6.22
CA GLY A 86 14.84 -3.72 6.76
C GLY A 86 15.18 -2.66 5.72
N THR A 87 15.06 -2.94 4.43
CA THR A 87 15.32 -1.95 3.36
C THR A 87 14.15 -1.00 3.21
N ALA A 88 14.42 0.30 3.12
CA ALA A 88 13.51 1.28 2.53
C ALA A 88 13.92 1.55 1.08
N ILE A 89 13.00 1.34 0.15
CA ILE A 89 13.10 1.79 -1.23
C ILE A 89 12.41 3.15 -1.29
N VAL A 90 13.20 4.21 -1.38
CA VAL A 90 12.76 5.60 -1.47
C VAL A 90 12.70 5.98 -2.94
N ILE A 91 11.50 6.25 -3.44
CA ILE A 91 11.25 6.59 -4.84
C ILE A 91 11.03 8.10 -4.92
N HIS A 92 11.94 8.80 -5.59
CA HIS A 92 11.87 10.23 -5.76
C HIS A 92 10.77 10.62 -6.76
N GLU A 93 10.27 11.86 -6.61
CA GLU A 93 9.41 12.54 -7.57
C GLU A 93 9.86 12.25 -9.00
N GLY A 94 8.94 11.73 -9.82
CA GLY A 94 9.29 11.31 -11.17
C GLY A 94 8.16 10.56 -11.86
N ASN A 95 8.39 10.25 -13.13
CA ASN A 95 7.45 9.46 -13.94
C ASN A 95 8.08 8.13 -14.31
N TYR A 96 7.47 7.06 -13.82
CA TYR A 96 7.93 5.70 -14.00
C TYR A 96 6.95 4.93 -14.90
N ALA A 97 7.49 4.05 -15.74
CA ALA A 97 6.66 3.10 -16.45
C ALA A 97 6.00 2.15 -15.43
N GLY A 98 4.75 1.76 -15.68
CA GLY A 98 4.09 0.64 -15.01
C GLY A 98 4.44 -0.70 -15.68
N ASP A 99 3.53 -1.67 -15.59
CA ASP A 99 3.75 -3.07 -16.01
C ASP A 99 4.83 -3.78 -15.17
N LEU A 100 4.88 -3.47 -13.86
CA LEU A 100 5.90 -4.01 -12.98
C LEU A 100 5.46 -5.34 -12.37
N TYR A 101 6.35 -6.33 -12.42
CA TYR A 101 6.17 -7.62 -11.75
C TYR A 101 7.28 -7.85 -10.74
N ILE A 102 6.91 -7.97 -9.45
CA ILE A 102 7.83 -8.17 -8.34
C ILE A 102 7.40 -9.41 -7.57
N ALA A 103 8.26 -10.43 -7.55
CA ALA A 103 7.96 -11.72 -6.94
C ALA A 103 8.82 -11.98 -5.70
N ASN A 104 8.23 -12.60 -4.68
CA ASN A 104 8.91 -13.10 -3.48
C ASN A 104 9.72 -12.04 -2.71
N LEU A 105 9.28 -10.78 -2.74
CA LEU A 105 9.87 -9.73 -1.92
C LEU A 105 9.36 -9.87 -0.47
N GLN A 106 10.26 -10.17 0.46
CA GLN A 106 9.87 -10.50 1.83
C GLN A 106 10.76 -9.79 2.85
N GLY A 107 10.13 -8.96 3.70
CA GLY A 107 10.71 -8.52 4.96
C GLY A 107 10.53 -9.58 6.05
N THR A 108 10.83 -9.20 7.28
CA THR A 108 10.45 -9.96 8.48
C THR A 108 9.58 -9.10 9.39
N GLU A 109 9.02 -9.73 10.43
CA GLU A 109 8.32 -8.98 11.47
C GLU A 109 9.23 -7.90 12.03
N GLU A 110 10.47 -8.20 12.41
CA GLU A 110 11.38 -7.23 13.01
C GLU A 110 11.94 -6.20 12.01
N ALA A 111 11.97 -6.55 10.72
CA ALA A 111 12.60 -5.76 9.67
C ALA A 111 11.78 -5.84 8.37
N PRO A 112 10.64 -5.14 8.29
CA PRO A 112 9.84 -5.11 7.07
C PRO A 112 10.60 -4.40 5.94
N ILE A 113 10.03 -4.43 4.74
CA ILE A 113 10.54 -3.66 3.61
C ILE A 113 9.54 -2.54 3.32
N TRP A 114 10.05 -1.31 3.21
CA TRP A 114 9.26 -0.13 2.87
C TRP A 114 9.48 0.22 1.41
N ILE A 115 8.42 0.55 0.70
CA ILE A 115 8.42 0.92 -0.71
C ILE A 115 7.54 2.14 -0.85
N GLY A 116 8.12 3.31 -1.08
CA GLY A 116 7.31 4.50 -1.17
C GLY A 116 8.00 5.78 -1.60
N GLY A 117 7.17 6.80 -1.81
CA GLY A 117 7.60 8.13 -2.19
C GLY A 117 8.54 8.77 -1.16
N ALA A 118 9.46 9.58 -1.66
CA ALA A 118 10.36 10.38 -0.83
C ALA A 118 9.58 11.42 0.00
N GLU A 119 9.91 11.53 1.29
CA GLU A 119 9.21 12.42 2.22
C GLU A 119 9.34 13.90 1.78
N GLY A 120 8.21 14.57 1.61
CA GLY A 120 8.14 15.98 1.25
C GLY A 120 8.23 16.29 -0.24
N GLU A 121 8.34 15.26 -1.08
CA GLU A 121 8.27 15.36 -2.54
C GLU A 121 6.83 15.14 -3.05
N ALA A 122 6.58 15.47 -4.32
CA ALA A 122 5.35 15.02 -4.98
C ALA A 122 5.33 13.49 -5.10
N LEU A 123 4.15 12.87 -5.16
CA LEU A 123 4.04 11.43 -5.32
C LEU A 123 4.73 10.98 -6.62
N PRO A 124 5.60 9.95 -6.59
CA PRO A 124 6.09 9.33 -7.81
C PRO A 124 4.93 8.66 -8.55
N VAL A 125 4.87 8.89 -9.86
CA VAL A 125 3.77 8.41 -10.71
C VAL A 125 4.22 7.19 -11.51
N PHE A 126 3.58 6.05 -11.29
CA PHE A 126 3.73 4.87 -12.15
C PHE A 126 2.55 4.78 -13.12
N SER A 127 2.84 4.59 -14.41
CA SER A 127 1.79 4.68 -15.44
C SER A 127 1.81 3.58 -16.51
N GLY A 128 0.63 3.06 -16.81
CA GLY A 128 0.42 2.05 -17.87
C GLY A 128 0.67 0.61 -17.44
N GLY A 129 0.62 -0.31 -18.40
CA GLY A 129 0.76 -1.76 -18.19
C GLY A 129 -0.58 -2.50 -18.08
N ASP A 130 -0.51 -3.79 -17.75
CA ASP A 130 -1.69 -4.56 -17.37
C ASP A 130 -2.12 -4.15 -15.95
N PHE A 131 -1.45 -4.65 -14.92
CA PHE A 131 -1.41 -3.95 -13.63
C PHE A 131 -0.29 -2.92 -13.69
N VAL A 132 -0.48 -1.76 -13.06
CA VAL A 132 0.61 -0.78 -12.93
C VAL A 132 1.77 -1.43 -12.15
N ILE A 133 1.44 -2.07 -11.02
CA ILE A 133 2.38 -2.89 -10.25
C ILE A 133 1.67 -4.16 -9.77
N GLN A 134 2.32 -5.31 -9.94
CA GLN A 134 1.94 -6.59 -9.38
C GLN A 134 3.03 -7.13 -8.45
N PHE A 135 2.65 -7.39 -7.20
CA PHE A 135 3.44 -8.13 -6.23
C PHE A 135 2.88 -9.54 -6.06
N SER A 136 3.71 -10.55 -6.27
CA SER A 136 3.33 -11.93 -6.00
C SER A 136 4.18 -12.48 -4.86
N GLY A 137 3.56 -13.08 -3.84
CA GLY A 137 4.27 -13.68 -2.72
C GLY A 137 4.96 -12.68 -1.79
N GLY A 138 4.45 -11.45 -1.71
CA GLY A 138 5.00 -10.38 -0.88
C GLY A 138 4.68 -10.57 0.61
N ARG A 139 5.64 -10.34 1.51
CA ARG A 139 5.44 -10.50 2.97
C ARG A 139 6.14 -9.43 3.80
N TYR A 140 5.48 -8.93 4.85
CA TYR A 140 6.00 -7.82 5.69
C TYR A 140 6.43 -6.62 4.85
N LEU A 141 5.52 -6.18 3.97
CA LEU A 141 5.74 -5.06 3.06
C LEU A 141 4.88 -3.87 3.47
N VAL A 142 5.49 -2.70 3.45
CA VAL A 142 4.81 -1.42 3.57
C VAL A 142 4.91 -0.74 2.21
N VAL A 143 3.79 -0.60 1.50
CA VAL A 143 3.72 0.18 0.25
C VAL A 143 3.00 1.48 0.56
N HIS A 144 3.65 2.61 0.29
CA HIS A 144 3.14 3.90 0.72
C HIS A 144 3.48 5.05 -0.22
N ASP A 145 2.67 6.11 -0.20
CA ASP A 145 2.99 7.38 -0.85
C ASP A 145 3.32 7.21 -2.35
N LEU A 146 2.46 6.49 -3.09
CA LEU A 146 2.60 6.26 -4.55
C LEU A 146 1.34 6.72 -5.30
N GLU A 147 1.55 7.22 -6.52
CA GLU A 147 0.47 7.43 -7.50
C GLU A 147 0.55 6.38 -8.62
N LEU A 148 -0.54 5.65 -8.87
CA LEU A 148 -0.63 4.59 -9.86
C LEU A 148 -1.77 4.86 -10.83
N THR A 149 -1.49 4.89 -12.13
CA THR A 149 -2.49 5.27 -13.13
C THR A 149 -2.41 4.49 -14.44
N GLY A 150 -3.51 4.38 -15.18
CA GLY A 150 -3.51 3.94 -16.58
C GLY A 150 -3.27 2.44 -16.81
N GLY A 151 -3.25 1.62 -15.75
CA GLY A 151 -3.16 0.16 -15.87
C GLY A 151 -4.44 -0.41 -16.48
N SER A 152 -4.33 -1.26 -17.51
CA SER A 152 -5.47 -1.75 -18.30
C SER A 152 -6.23 -2.93 -17.65
N ALA A 153 -5.60 -3.64 -16.73
CA ALA A 153 -6.15 -4.74 -15.94
C ALA A 153 -6.38 -4.37 -14.46
N GLY A 154 -5.78 -3.28 -13.98
CA GLY A 154 -5.97 -2.71 -12.65
C GLY A 154 -4.80 -1.81 -12.22
N GLY A 155 -4.84 -1.29 -11.00
CA GLY A 155 -3.78 -0.44 -10.45
C GLY A 155 -2.66 -1.25 -9.79
N LEU A 156 -2.87 -1.61 -8.53
CA LEU A 156 -1.97 -2.40 -7.71
C LEU A 156 -2.56 -3.78 -7.47
N ASN A 157 -1.79 -4.83 -7.72
CA ASN A 157 -2.16 -6.20 -7.37
C ASN A 157 -1.19 -6.79 -6.36
N PHE A 158 -1.74 -7.45 -5.35
CA PHE A 158 -1.02 -8.41 -4.53
C PHE A 158 -1.69 -9.79 -4.64
N ASP A 159 -0.88 -10.83 -4.86
CA ASP A 159 -1.35 -12.21 -4.91
C ASP A 159 -0.44 -13.18 -4.15
N ASP A 160 -0.99 -14.35 -3.80
CA ASP A 160 -0.29 -15.44 -3.13
C ASP A 160 0.27 -16.50 -4.09
N MET A 161 0.35 -16.21 -5.40
CA MET A 161 0.74 -17.16 -6.46
C MET A 161 -0.13 -18.43 -6.52
N GLY A 162 -1.29 -18.45 -5.87
CA GLY A 162 -2.09 -19.67 -5.70
C GLY A 162 -1.49 -20.66 -4.70
N GLU A 163 -0.62 -20.20 -3.81
CA GLU A 163 -0.04 -20.99 -2.72
C GLU A 163 -1.10 -21.28 -1.65
N VAL A 164 -1.52 -22.53 -1.58
CA VAL A 164 -2.61 -23.00 -0.70
C VAL A 164 -2.13 -23.88 0.46
N ASP A 165 -0.87 -24.31 0.45
CA ASP A 165 -0.31 -25.22 1.44
C ASP A 165 0.48 -24.47 2.54
N ASP A 166 1.05 -23.30 2.23
CA ASP A 166 1.72 -22.41 3.21
C ASP A 166 0.81 -21.25 3.66
N GLU A 167 0.20 -21.41 4.84
CA GLU A 167 -0.64 -20.38 5.47
C GLU A 167 0.14 -19.14 5.91
N THR A 168 1.48 -19.15 5.85
CA THR A 168 2.33 -17.99 6.19
C THR A 168 2.87 -17.25 4.98
N PHE A 169 2.50 -17.70 3.77
CA PHE A 169 2.86 -17.05 2.51
C PHE A 169 1.93 -15.88 2.20
N ALA A 170 2.50 -14.81 1.62
CA ALA A 170 1.78 -13.64 1.16
C ALA A 170 0.87 -12.95 2.21
N GLN A 171 1.48 -12.49 3.31
CA GLN A 171 0.78 -11.89 4.45
C GLN A 171 1.55 -10.72 5.09
N HIS A 172 0.89 -9.99 5.98
CA HIS A 172 1.43 -8.81 6.67
C HIS A 172 1.79 -7.69 5.68
N LEU A 173 0.76 -7.04 5.16
CA LEU A 173 0.92 -5.90 4.26
C LEU A 173 0.35 -4.64 4.90
N VAL A 174 1.04 -3.51 4.72
CA VAL A 174 0.45 -2.19 4.94
C VAL A 174 0.46 -1.45 3.61
N LEU A 175 -0.71 -0.99 3.19
CA LEU A 175 -0.92 -0.23 1.98
C LEU A 175 -1.53 1.10 2.41
N ARG A 176 -0.74 2.17 2.41
CA ARG A 176 -1.18 3.47 2.96
C ARG A 176 -0.87 4.63 2.04
N ASP A 177 -1.66 5.69 2.09
CA ASP A 177 -1.36 6.93 1.36
C ASP A 177 -1.19 6.70 -0.16
N LEU A 178 -1.96 5.76 -0.73
CA LEU A 178 -1.91 5.43 -2.15
C LEU A 178 -2.94 6.24 -2.92
N TYR A 179 -2.55 6.80 -4.06
CA TYR A 179 -3.49 7.35 -5.03
C TYR A 179 -3.52 6.45 -6.27
N ILE A 180 -4.63 5.74 -6.48
CA ILE A 180 -4.79 4.86 -7.65
C ILE A 180 -5.99 5.36 -8.45
N HIS A 181 -5.79 5.65 -9.73
CA HIS A 181 -6.84 6.20 -10.56
C HIS A 181 -6.70 5.91 -12.05
N ASP A 182 -7.78 6.16 -12.81
CA ASP A 182 -7.81 6.00 -14.27
C ASP A 182 -7.31 4.61 -14.71
N VAL A 183 -7.80 3.55 -14.06
CA VAL A 183 -7.43 2.17 -14.36
C VAL A 183 -8.58 1.39 -14.96
N GLY A 184 -8.24 0.45 -15.82
CA GLY A 184 -9.19 -0.44 -16.46
C GLY A 184 -10.01 0.23 -17.56
N ALA A 185 -11.12 -0.43 -17.89
CA ALA A 185 -12.14 0.03 -18.82
C ALA A 185 -13.50 -0.40 -18.28
N ASP A 186 -14.44 -0.90 -19.10
CA ASP A 186 -15.78 -1.28 -18.62
C ASP A 186 -15.86 -2.65 -17.89
N GLY A 187 -14.72 -3.24 -17.49
CA GLY A 187 -14.64 -4.58 -16.90
C GLY A 187 -14.40 -4.59 -15.38
N ASN A 188 -14.17 -5.80 -14.84
CA ASN A 188 -13.79 -6.00 -13.43
C ASN A 188 -12.29 -5.75 -13.23
N GLN A 189 -11.88 -4.48 -13.35
CA GLN A 189 -10.52 -4.03 -13.11
C GLN A 189 -10.51 -3.14 -11.87
N ASP A 190 -9.84 -3.60 -10.83
CA ASP A 190 -9.85 -2.95 -9.53
C ASP A 190 -8.66 -2.00 -9.41
N CYS A 191 -8.85 -0.90 -8.67
CA CYS A 191 -7.73 -0.04 -8.33
C CYS A 191 -6.72 -0.80 -7.45
N LEU A 192 -7.20 -1.46 -6.40
CA LEU A 192 -6.39 -2.36 -5.57
C LEU A 192 -6.99 -3.77 -5.57
N LYS A 193 -6.23 -4.75 -6.02
CA LYS A 193 -6.64 -6.16 -6.06
C LYS A 193 -5.82 -7.02 -5.10
N LEU A 194 -6.46 -7.66 -4.13
CA LEU A 194 -5.84 -8.45 -3.08
C LEU A 194 -6.35 -9.90 -3.13
N SER A 195 -5.55 -10.82 -3.70
CA SER A 195 -5.98 -12.19 -3.98
C SER A 195 -5.20 -13.22 -3.17
N GLY A 196 -5.87 -13.96 -2.27
CA GLY A 196 -5.25 -15.05 -1.50
C GLY A 196 -4.37 -14.60 -0.32
N LEU A 197 -4.43 -13.31 0.03
CA LEU A 197 -3.63 -12.70 1.09
C LEU A 197 -4.28 -12.83 2.46
N ASP A 198 -3.45 -12.82 3.50
CA ASP A 198 -3.87 -12.69 4.91
C ASP A 198 -3.17 -11.50 5.58
N ASP A 199 -3.79 -10.96 6.63
CA ASP A 199 -3.25 -9.87 7.47
C ASP A 199 -2.73 -8.66 6.69
N PHE A 200 -3.65 -7.78 6.31
CA PHE A 200 -3.29 -6.54 5.64
C PHE A 200 -4.10 -5.35 6.15
N PHE A 201 -3.49 -4.18 6.02
CA PHE A 201 -4.08 -2.90 6.35
C PHE A 201 -4.11 -2.03 5.10
N VAL A 202 -5.25 -1.41 4.83
CA VAL A 202 -5.38 -0.35 3.83
C VAL A 202 -5.87 0.91 4.54
N THR A 203 -5.08 1.98 4.50
CA THR A 203 -5.37 3.24 5.20
C THR A 203 -5.09 4.45 4.32
N ASP A 204 -5.85 5.52 4.49
CA ASP A 204 -5.57 6.85 3.89
C ASP A 204 -5.35 6.88 2.35
N GLY A 205 -5.90 5.90 1.63
CA GLY A 205 -5.83 5.82 0.17
C GLY A 205 -6.98 6.52 -0.55
N ARG A 206 -6.72 6.95 -1.78
CA ARG A 206 -7.69 7.50 -2.73
C ARG A 206 -7.76 6.59 -3.96
N PHE A 207 -8.95 6.10 -4.25
CA PHE A 207 -9.21 5.15 -5.35
C PHE A 207 -10.34 5.71 -6.22
N ASP A 208 -9.99 6.27 -7.37
CA ASP A 208 -10.93 6.96 -8.27
C ASP A 208 -10.92 6.32 -9.65
N ASP A 209 -12.03 6.41 -10.40
CA ASP A 209 -12.08 5.99 -11.81
C ASP A 209 -11.47 4.60 -12.09
N CYS A 210 -11.81 3.62 -11.24
CA CYS A 210 -11.51 2.20 -11.47
C CYS A 210 -12.43 1.63 -12.57
N GLY A 211 -12.18 0.40 -13.01
CA GLY A 211 -12.94 -0.23 -14.09
C GLY A 211 -14.45 -0.24 -13.81
N GLY A 212 -15.27 -0.07 -14.86
CA GLY A 212 -16.72 0.12 -14.76
C GLY A 212 -17.50 -1.04 -14.12
N GLY A 213 -16.90 -2.23 -14.05
CA GLY A 213 -17.39 -3.37 -13.28
C GLY A 213 -16.51 -3.76 -12.10
N GLY A 214 -15.44 -3.02 -11.84
CA GLY A 214 -14.48 -3.22 -10.76
C GLY A 214 -14.77 -2.36 -9.53
N SER A 215 -13.89 -2.47 -8.54
CA SER A 215 -13.98 -1.81 -7.24
C SER A 215 -12.75 -0.94 -6.96
N GLY A 216 -12.86 -0.04 -5.98
CA GLY A 216 -11.69 0.63 -5.42
C GLY A 216 -10.73 -0.37 -4.78
N ILE A 217 -11.27 -1.35 -4.05
CA ILE A 217 -10.55 -2.46 -3.42
C ILE A 217 -11.37 -3.74 -3.62
N ASP A 218 -10.76 -4.80 -4.15
CA ASP A 218 -11.30 -6.17 -4.31
C ASP A 218 -10.41 -7.20 -3.59
#